data_AF-A0A953M257-F1
#
_entry.id   AF-A0A953M257-F1
#
_cell.length_a   1.000
_cell.length_b   1.000
_cell.length_c   1.000
_cell.angle_alpha   90.00
_cell.angle_beta   90.00
_cell.angle_gamma   90.00
#
_symmetry.space_group_name_H-M   'P 1'
#
loop_
_entity.id
_entity.type
_entity.pdbx_description
1 polymer ?
#
loop_
_entity_poly.entity_id
_entity_poly.type
_entity_poly.pdbx_seq_one_letter_code
_entity_poly.pdbx_strand_id
1 'polypeptide(L)'
;MKTIFKDTMRWVEQELQEGRNDTVHDFLAYLAEQMIAMNKEKNREIRGFLKWLEREIGAAIEDLTNKTAIKEYHENNFDHFLGILKKNKKKLSIDPSNRQKQELLEKHFAKSLSVLAPLKAKIKATDELIDKIVYKLYGLTEEEIRIVQV
;
A
#
# COMPACT_ATOMS: atom_id res chain seq x y z
N MET A 1 12.83 -8.78 11.22
CA MET A 1 12.41 -8.95 9.81
C MET A 1 13.51 -9.57 8.94
N LYS A 2 14.76 -9.08 8.97
CA LYS A 2 15.87 -9.66 8.17
C LYS A 2 16.16 -11.15 8.41
N THR A 3 16.01 -11.63 9.65
CA THR A 3 16.25 -13.04 9.99
C THR A 3 15.23 -13.98 9.35
N ILE A 4 13.93 -13.69 9.52
CA ILE A 4 12.84 -14.49 8.93
C ILE A 4 12.98 -14.57 7.41
N PHE A 5 13.28 -13.44 6.75
CA PHE A 5 13.49 -13.42 5.30
C PHE A 5 14.62 -14.39 4.87
N LYS A 6 15.75 -14.36 5.59
CA LYS A 6 16.89 -15.23 5.32
C LYS A 6 16.55 -16.71 5.53
N ASP A 7 15.82 -17.02 6.60
CA ASP A 7 15.41 -18.39 6.91
C ASP A 7 14.44 -18.93 5.87
N THR A 8 13.48 -18.11 5.41
CA THR A 8 12.56 -18.47 4.32
C THR A 8 13.31 -18.76 3.02
N MET A 9 14.25 -17.91 2.62
CA MET A 9 15.04 -18.14 1.40
C MET A 9 15.91 -19.40 1.51
N ARG A 10 16.49 -19.68 2.68
CA ARG A 10 17.26 -20.91 2.91
C ARG A 10 16.39 -22.15 2.76
N TRP A 11 15.16 -22.10 3.27
CA TRP A 11 14.19 -23.20 3.09
C TRP A 11 13.84 -23.39 1.61
N VAL A 12 13.53 -22.31 0.88
CA VAL A 12 13.23 -22.38 -0.56
C VAL A 12 14.38 -23.00 -1.35
N GLU A 13 15.62 -22.57 -1.09
CA GLU A 13 16.80 -23.13 -1.77
C GLU A 13 16.97 -24.63 -1.47
N GLN A 14 16.70 -25.06 -0.24
CA GLN A 14 16.75 -26.47 0.13
C GLN A 14 15.68 -27.30 -0.60
N GLU A 15 14.42 -26.83 -0.63
CA GLU A 15 13.34 -27.51 -1.35
C GLU A 15 13.67 -27.68 -2.85
N LEU A 16 14.19 -26.63 -3.48
CA LEU A 16 14.60 -26.67 -4.89
C LEU A 16 15.75 -27.65 -5.14
N GLN A 17 16.74 -27.71 -4.25
CA GLN A 17 17.84 -28.68 -4.34
C GLN A 17 17.37 -30.13 -4.21
N GLU A 18 16.32 -30.37 -3.42
CA GLU A 18 15.72 -31.68 -3.25
C GLU A 18 14.68 -32.00 -4.34
N GLY A 19 14.52 -31.14 -5.36
CA GLY A 19 13.60 -31.31 -6.48
C GLY A 19 12.12 -31.11 -6.13
N ARG A 20 11.82 -30.58 -4.94
CA ARG A 20 10.47 -30.32 -4.44
C ARG A 20 9.95 -28.98 -4.94
N ASN A 21 9.80 -28.85 -6.25
CA ASN A 21 9.32 -27.61 -6.87
C ASN A 21 7.85 -27.33 -6.56
N ASP A 22 7.06 -28.39 -6.34
CA ASP A 22 5.65 -28.33 -5.95
C ASP A 22 5.45 -27.59 -4.61
N THR A 23 6.30 -27.87 -3.61
CA THR A 23 6.21 -27.18 -2.31
C THR A 23 6.53 -25.69 -2.41
N VAL A 24 7.45 -25.31 -3.30
CA VAL A 24 7.78 -23.90 -3.59
C VAL A 24 6.64 -23.22 -4.35
N HIS A 25 6.00 -23.91 -5.30
CA HIS A 25 4.83 -23.41 -6.00
C HIS A 25 3.63 -23.19 -5.07
N ASP A 26 3.37 -24.13 -4.17
CA ASP A 26 2.32 -24.00 -3.15
C ASP A 26 2.59 -22.81 -2.22
N PHE A 27 3.87 -22.60 -1.86
CA PHE A 27 4.26 -21.43 -1.07
C PHE A 27 4.05 -20.12 -1.84
N LEU A 28 4.40 -20.07 -3.12
CA LEU A 28 4.11 -18.92 -3.99
C LEU A 28 2.61 -18.63 -4.10
N ALA A 29 1.78 -19.67 -4.25
CA ALA A 29 0.33 -19.52 -4.27
C ALA A 29 -0.18 -18.93 -2.95
N TYR A 30 0.31 -19.43 -1.81
CA TYR A 30 -0.01 -18.87 -0.50
C TYR A 30 0.40 -17.39 -0.38
N LEU A 31 1.61 -17.01 -0.81
CA LEU A 31 2.05 -15.61 -0.78
C LEU A 31 1.19 -14.70 -1.67
N ALA A 32 0.75 -15.19 -2.83
CA ALA A 32 -0.17 -14.47 -3.70
C ALA A 32 -1.54 -14.25 -3.04
N GLU A 33 -2.08 -15.25 -2.34
CA GLU A 33 -3.29 -15.11 -1.54
C GLU A 33 -3.14 -14.06 -0.43
N GLN A 34 -1.99 -14.06 0.26
CA GLN A 34 -1.68 -13.03 1.27
C GLN A 34 -1.62 -11.63 0.64
N MET A 35 -1.03 -11.48 -0.54
CA MET A 35 -1.02 -10.20 -1.27
C MET A 35 -2.44 -9.72 -1.62
N ILE A 36 -3.31 -10.63 -2.06
CA ILE A 36 -4.72 -10.30 -2.35
C ILE A 36 -5.42 -9.83 -1.08
N ALA A 37 -5.23 -10.54 0.03
CA ALA A 37 -5.84 -10.18 1.32
C ALA A 37 -5.38 -8.80 1.82
N MET A 38 -4.06 -8.56 1.84
CA MET A 38 -3.49 -7.27 2.27
C MET A 38 -3.91 -6.12 1.36
N ASN A 39 -3.97 -6.32 0.03
CA ASN A 39 -4.45 -5.28 -0.89
C ASN A 39 -5.96 -5.01 -0.70
N LYS A 40 -6.77 -6.03 -0.41
CA LYS A 40 -8.18 -5.84 -0.06
C LYS A 40 -8.33 -5.01 1.22
N GLU A 41 -7.49 -5.24 2.22
CA GLU A 41 -7.47 -4.47 3.47
C GLU A 41 -7.03 -3.02 3.24
N LYS A 42 -5.91 -2.80 2.54
CA LYS A 42 -5.43 -1.48 2.11
C LYS A 42 -6.54 -0.69 1.41
N ASN A 43 -7.19 -1.30 0.42
CA ASN A 43 -8.26 -0.67 -0.34
C ASN A 43 -9.52 -0.42 0.49
N ARG A 44 -9.78 -1.25 1.51
CA ARG A 44 -10.88 -1.05 2.46
C ARG A 44 -10.63 0.20 3.31
N GLU A 45 -9.43 0.37 3.84
CA GLU A 45 -9.06 1.54 4.63
C GLU A 45 -9.14 2.82 3.80
N ILE A 46 -8.56 2.82 2.59
CA ILE A 46 -8.64 3.97 1.66
C ILE A 46 -10.10 4.35 1.38
N ARG A 47 -10.96 3.38 1.01
CA ARG A 47 -12.38 3.64 0.76
C ARG A 47 -13.09 4.16 2.02
N GLY A 48 -12.76 3.62 3.18
CA GLY A 48 -13.31 4.06 4.47
C GLY A 48 -12.99 5.52 4.75
N PHE A 49 -11.72 5.92 4.59
CA PHE A 49 -11.26 7.29 4.75
C PHE A 49 -11.95 8.23 3.75
N LEU A 50 -11.97 7.91 2.45
CA LEU A 50 -12.56 8.79 1.43
C LEU A 50 -14.06 8.98 1.65
N LYS A 51 -14.79 7.92 2.02
CA LYS A 51 -16.22 8.01 2.34
C LYS A 51 -16.48 8.87 3.58
N TRP A 52 -15.61 8.77 4.59
CA TRP A 52 -15.67 9.67 5.74
C TRP A 52 -15.38 11.11 5.33
N LEU A 53 -14.37 11.34 4.50
CA LEU A 53 -13.99 12.66 4.02
C LEU A 53 -15.13 13.34 3.26
N GLU A 54 -15.80 12.64 2.33
CA GLU A 54 -16.94 13.17 1.58
C GLU A 54 -18.08 13.64 2.49
N ARG A 55 -18.33 12.90 3.58
CA ARG A 55 -19.32 13.29 4.60
C ARG A 55 -18.88 14.51 5.40
N GLU A 56 -17.61 14.56 5.80
CA GLU A 56 -17.06 15.66 6.60
C GLU A 56 -17.00 16.95 5.80
N ILE A 57 -16.62 16.89 4.51
CA ILE A 57 -16.54 18.08 3.66
C ILE A 57 -17.87 18.42 2.99
N GLY A 58 -18.85 17.52 3.00
CA GLY A 58 -20.18 17.72 2.41
C GLY A 58 -20.16 17.84 0.88
N ALA A 59 -19.18 17.22 0.22
CA ALA A 59 -19.02 17.25 -1.23
C ALA A 59 -18.50 15.90 -1.72
N ALA A 60 -18.96 15.47 -2.90
CA ALA A 60 -18.40 14.29 -3.56
C ALA A 60 -16.99 14.59 -4.07
N ILE A 61 -16.05 13.66 -3.88
CA ILE A 61 -14.66 13.84 -4.34
C ILE A 61 -14.60 13.99 -5.86
N GLU A 62 -15.53 13.38 -6.59
CA GLU A 62 -15.61 13.48 -8.06
C GLU A 62 -15.80 14.90 -8.60
N ASP A 63 -16.42 15.77 -7.80
CA ASP A 63 -16.72 17.16 -8.16
C ASP A 63 -15.58 18.13 -7.81
N LEU A 64 -14.53 17.63 -7.14
CA LEU A 64 -13.40 18.43 -6.66
C LEU A 64 -12.29 18.50 -7.70
N THR A 65 -11.63 19.64 -7.75
CA THR A 65 -10.38 19.79 -8.50
C THR A 65 -9.28 18.98 -7.82
N ASN A 66 -8.41 18.34 -8.62
CA ASN A 66 -7.33 17.45 -8.16
C ASN A 66 -7.82 16.21 -7.40
N LYS A 67 -9.00 15.67 -7.77
CA LYS A 67 -9.59 14.47 -7.15
C LYS A 67 -8.66 13.25 -7.09
N THR A 68 -7.78 13.04 -8.07
CA THR A 68 -6.80 11.95 -8.02
C THR A 68 -5.86 12.09 -6.83
N ALA A 69 -5.32 13.28 -6.59
CA ALA A 69 -4.46 13.54 -5.43
C ALA A 69 -5.21 13.43 -4.09
N ILE A 70 -6.53 13.69 -4.07
CA ILE A 70 -7.38 13.44 -2.89
C ILE A 70 -7.54 11.93 -2.66
N LYS A 71 -7.76 11.13 -3.73
CA LYS A 71 -7.85 9.67 -3.64
C LYS A 71 -6.52 9.03 -3.23
N GLU A 72 -5.41 9.61 -3.68
CA GLU A 72 -4.03 9.24 -3.38
C GLU A 72 -3.44 10.04 -2.21
N TYR A 73 -4.29 10.49 -1.27
CA TYR A 73 -3.84 11.27 -0.10
C TYR A 73 -2.70 10.58 0.67
N HIS A 74 -2.68 9.25 0.64
CA HIS A 74 -1.72 8.39 1.33
C HIS A 74 -0.35 8.29 0.66
N GLU A 75 -0.16 8.95 -0.49
CA GLU A 75 1.13 9.15 -1.16
C GLU A 75 1.73 10.54 -0.88
N ASN A 76 1.01 11.40 -0.17
CA ASN A 76 1.42 12.77 0.11
C ASN A 76 1.36 13.07 1.61
N ASN A 77 1.94 14.21 2.02
CA ASN A 77 1.82 14.68 3.40
C ASN A 77 0.52 15.46 3.63
N PHE A 78 0.22 15.72 4.91
CA PHE A 78 -1.01 16.40 5.30
C PHE A 78 -1.10 17.83 4.72
N ASP A 79 0.00 18.57 4.65
CA ASP A 79 0.01 19.94 4.11
C ASP A 79 -0.42 19.98 2.64
N HIS A 80 0.08 19.04 1.84
CA HIS A 80 -0.33 18.90 0.44
C HIS A 80 -1.82 18.58 0.33
N PHE A 81 -2.29 17.60 1.11
CA PHE A 81 -3.70 17.21 1.15
C PHE A 81 -4.61 18.39 1.56
N LEU A 82 -4.25 19.10 2.63
CA LEU A 82 -4.97 20.27 3.11
C LEU A 82 -4.97 21.40 2.08
N GLY A 83 -3.85 21.63 1.39
CA GLY A 83 -3.74 22.59 0.30
C GLY A 83 -4.74 22.32 -0.83
N ILE A 84 -4.97 21.05 -1.19
CA ILE A 84 -5.97 20.67 -2.19
C ILE A 84 -7.40 20.95 -1.70
N LEU A 85 -7.71 20.65 -0.43
CA LEU A 85 -9.02 20.96 0.14
C LEU A 85 -9.29 22.47 0.17
N LYS A 86 -8.29 23.27 0.54
CA LYS A 86 -8.38 24.75 0.54
C LYS A 86 -8.66 25.33 -0.84
N LYS A 87 -8.08 24.74 -1.91
CA LYS A 87 -8.40 25.13 -3.31
C LYS A 87 -9.88 24.89 -3.66
N ASN A 88 -10.50 23.90 -3.03
CA ASN A 88 -11.90 23.54 -3.23
C ASN A 88 -12.86 24.20 -2.24
N LYS A 89 -12.40 25.08 -1.33
CA LYS A 89 -13.18 25.62 -0.19
C LYS A 89 -14.60 26.11 -0.52
N LYS A 90 -14.81 26.70 -1.71
CA LYS A 90 -16.13 27.22 -2.13
C LYS A 90 -17.17 26.12 -2.38
N LYS A 91 -16.73 24.89 -2.61
CA LYS A 91 -17.58 23.71 -2.84
C LYS A 91 -17.83 22.90 -1.56
N LEU A 92 -17.17 23.25 -0.46
CA LEU A 92 -17.21 22.46 0.77
C LEU A 92 -18.18 23.09 1.76
N SER A 93 -18.81 22.24 2.56
CA SER A 93 -19.66 22.66 3.70
C SER A 93 -18.85 23.11 4.92
N ILE A 94 -17.55 22.79 4.96
CA ILE A 94 -16.62 23.21 6.02
C ILE A 94 -15.60 24.20 5.46
N ASP A 95 -15.02 25.02 6.34
CA ASP A 95 -13.81 25.78 6.01
C ASP A 95 -12.56 24.98 6.42
N PRO A 96 -11.75 24.46 5.48
CA PRO A 96 -10.50 23.77 5.78
C PRO A 96 -9.42 24.71 6.35
N SER A 97 -9.66 26.02 6.39
CA SER A 97 -8.77 26.99 7.03
C SER A 97 -9.06 27.13 8.53
N ASN A 98 -10.23 26.68 8.99
CA ASN A 98 -10.60 26.70 10.40
C ASN A 98 -9.75 25.68 11.19
N ARG A 99 -9.20 26.11 12.33
CA ARG A 99 -8.31 25.30 13.17
C ARG A 99 -8.95 23.99 13.64
N GLN A 100 -10.18 24.02 14.16
CA GLN A 100 -10.86 22.81 14.66
C GLN A 100 -11.08 21.79 13.55
N LYS A 101 -11.41 22.27 12.34
CA LYS A 101 -11.56 21.41 11.17
C LYS A 101 -10.22 20.85 10.68
N GLN A 102 -9.15 21.64 10.71
CA GLN A 102 -7.80 21.15 10.40
C GLN A 102 -7.36 20.05 11.37
N GLU A 103 -7.48 20.27 12.68
CA GLU A 103 -7.11 19.29 13.71
C GLU A 103 -7.90 17.97 13.54
N LEU A 104 -9.20 18.06 13.19
CA LEU A 104 -10.02 16.89 12.89
C LEU A 104 -9.53 16.14 11.63
N LEU A 105 -9.28 16.87 10.54
CA LEU A 105 -8.77 16.31 9.28
C LEU A 105 -7.42 15.62 9.49
N GLU A 106 -6.51 16.28 10.20
CA GLU A 106 -5.17 15.76 10.51
C GLU A 106 -5.26 14.48 11.35
N LYS A 107 -6.10 14.47 12.38
CA LYS A 107 -6.31 13.30 13.24
C LYS A 107 -6.76 12.08 12.44
N HIS A 108 -7.74 12.25 11.55
CA HIS A 108 -8.25 11.14 10.73
C HIS A 108 -7.25 10.72 9.65
N PHE A 109 -6.55 11.67 9.06
CA PHE A 109 -5.48 11.42 8.10
C PHE A 109 -4.36 10.58 8.74
N ALA A 110 -3.85 11.03 9.89
CA ALA A 110 -2.79 10.32 10.62
C ALA A 110 -3.25 8.92 11.08
N LYS A 111 -4.51 8.80 11.54
CA LYS A 111 -5.09 7.51 11.90
C LYS A 111 -5.09 6.55 10.70
N SER A 112 -5.53 7.01 9.53
CA SER A 112 -5.56 6.16 8.34
C SER A 112 -4.14 5.76 7.88
N LEU A 113 -3.19 6.70 7.92
CA LEU A 113 -1.78 6.39 7.62
C LEU A 113 -1.17 5.38 8.60
N SER A 114 -1.56 5.40 9.87
CA SER A 114 -1.07 4.43 10.86
C SER A 114 -1.51 2.99 10.53
N VAL A 115 -2.62 2.83 9.81
CA VAL A 115 -3.09 1.53 9.30
C VAL A 115 -2.41 1.20 7.97
N LEU A 116 -2.30 2.16 7.06
CA LEU A 116 -1.76 1.94 5.72
C LEU A 116 -0.25 1.70 5.69
N ALA A 117 0.53 2.39 6.54
CA ALA A 117 1.98 2.27 6.56
C ALA A 117 2.48 0.83 6.78
N PRO A 118 2.05 0.09 7.84
CA PRO A 118 2.47 -1.29 8.02
C PRO A 118 1.94 -2.22 6.91
N LEU A 119 0.75 -1.97 6.36
CA LEU A 119 0.21 -2.76 5.25
C LEU A 119 1.05 -2.60 3.98
N LYS A 120 1.39 -1.36 3.61
CA LYS A 120 2.28 -1.07 2.47
C LYS A 120 3.65 -1.74 2.64
N ALA A 121 4.23 -1.65 3.84
CA ALA A 121 5.51 -2.27 4.13
C ALA A 121 5.47 -3.80 3.98
N LYS A 122 4.40 -4.44 4.47
CA LYS A 122 4.20 -5.90 4.31
C LYS A 122 4.00 -6.29 2.86
N ILE A 123 3.15 -5.56 2.12
CA ILE A 123 2.91 -5.82 0.69
C ILE A 123 4.22 -5.76 -0.08
N LYS A 124 5.01 -4.69 0.11
CA LYS A 124 6.33 -4.55 -0.53
C LYS A 124 7.29 -5.68 -0.15
N ALA A 125 7.35 -6.05 1.13
CA ALA A 125 8.22 -7.14 1.57
C ALA A 125 7.81 -8.51 0.99
N THR A 126 6.51 -8.75 0.81
CA THR A 126 6.00 -9.97 0.17
C THR A 126 6.27 -9.98 -1.33
N ASP A 127 6.10 -8.86 -2.01
CA ASP A 127 6.43 -8.67 -3.42
C ASP A 127 7.92 -8.98 -3.69
N GLU A 128 8.82 -8.36 -2.91
CA GLU A 128 10.27 -8.62 -2.96
C GLU A 128 10.64 -10.09 -2.63
N LEU A 129 9.84 -10.75 -1.79
CA LEU A 129 10.05 -12.17 -1.46
C LEU A 129 9.63 -13.05 -2.64
N ILE A 130 8.47 -12.80 -3.23
CA ILE A 130 7.97 -13.53 -4.40
C ILE A 130 8.97 -13.41 -5.55
N ASP A 131 9.44 -12.20 -5.86
CA ASP A 131 10.42 -11.98 -6.93
C ASP A 131 11.66 -12.85 -6.74
N LYS A 132 12.23 -12.87 -5.53
CA LYS A 132 13.42 -13.68 -5.26
C LYS A 132 13.16 -15.18 -5.35
N ILE A 133 11.99 -15.64 -4.92
CA ILE A 133 11.63 -17.06 -5.06
C ILE A 133 11.48 -17.42 -6.53
N VAL A 134 10.80 -16.58 -7.32
CA VAL A 134 10.63 -16.76 -8.76
C VAL A 134 11.98 -16.79 -9.47
N TYR A 135 12.90 -15.88 -9.15
CA TYR A 135 14.25 -15.89 -9.72
C TYR A 135 15.00 -17.19 -9.42
N LYS A 136 14.88 -17.72 -8.20
CA LYS A 136 15.50 -19.02 -7.84
C LYS A 136 14.86 -20.20 -8.55
N LEU A 137 13.54 -20.19 -8.66
CA LEU A 137 12.77 -21.24 -9.34
C LEU A 137 13.15 -21.35 -10.83
N TYR A 138 13.40 -20.22 -11.50
CA TYR A 138 13.79 -20.18 -12.91
C TYR A 138 15.32 -20.12 -13.12
N GLY A 139 16.11 -20.13 -12.04
CA GLY A 139 17.58 -20.14 -12.10
C GLY A 139 18.19 -18.86 -12.68
N LEU A 140 17.54 -17.71 -12.55
CA LEU A 140 18.03 -16.45 -13.13
C LEU A 140 19.37 -16.04 -12.50
N THR A 141 20.28 -15.57 -13.34
CA THR A 141 21.55 -14.97 -12.89
C THR A 141 21.35 -13.54 -12.40
N GLU A 142 22.35 -13.00 -11.70
CA GLU A 142 22.34 -11.59 -11.28
C GLU A 142 22.30 -10.62 -12.48
N GLU A 143 22.82 -11.00 -13.65
CA GLU A 143 22.64 -10.21 -14.87
C GLU A 143 21.18 -10.21 -15.33
N GLU A 144 20.51 -11.36 -15.33
CA GLU A 144 19.12 -11.49 -15.77
C GLU A 144 18.16 -10.76 -14.82
N ILE A 145 18.41 -10.83 -13.51
CA ILE A 145 17.66 -10.08 -12.50
C ILE A 145 17.78 -8.57 -12.72
N ARG A 146 18.99 -8.08 -13.02
CA ARG A 146 19.25 -6.65 -13.29
C ARG A 146 18.48 -6.14 -14.52
N ILE A 147 18.19 -6.99 -15.50
CA ILE A 147 17.40 -6.64 -16.68
C ILE A 147 15.90 -6.55 -16.36
N VAL A 148 15.41 -7.30 -15.38
CA VAL A 148 13.98 -7.32 -15.01
C VAL A 148 13.62 -6.17 -14.05
N GLN A 149 14.56 -5.69 -13.23
CA GLN A 149 14.32 -4.68 -12.18
C GLN A 149 14.50 -3.21 -12.63
N VAL A 150 14.37 -2.91 -13.94
CA VAL A 150 14.59 -1.58 -14.54
C VAL A 150 13.63 -0.51 -14.02
#